data_AF-A0A7R8VYQ1-F1
#
_entry.id   AF-A0A7R8VYQ1-F1
#
_cell.length_a   1.000
_cell.length_b   1.000
_cell.length_c   1.000
_cell.angle_alpha   90.00
_cell.angle_beta   90.00
_cell.angle_gamma   90.00
#
_symmetry.space_group_name_H-M   'P 1'
#
loop_
_entity.id
_entity.type
_entity.pdbx_description
1 polymer ?
#
loop_
_entity_poly.entity_id
_entity_poly.type
_entity_poly.pdbx_seq_one_letter_code
_entity_poly.pdbx_strand_id
1 'polypeptide(L)'
;CLKFRVGDMRKTHIIGAKVRAVFISSKVTQEGELLPHYRTEMKVGIDGGNQNLFFIWPTTVVHHITPDSPLFDISAHDLVDRTTEFEIVVVLEGTIESTGQITQARSSYLPNEILWGHRFEPVVEYDKERSGYEVDYSGFHRTFIVDTPLCSGRDLAEIFRSHDRRESDVGNPYQSSPVSTPVITITLCDEVNNSRNVKDHNDKTIESYG
;
A
#
# COMPACT_ATOMS: atom_id res chain seq x y z
N CYS A 1 -4.99 -6.08 -6.74
CA CYS A 1 -4.18 -5.93 -5.52
C CYS A 1 -3.80 -4.47 -5.38
N LEU A 2 -3.53 -4.01 -4.17
CA LEU A 2 -2.95 -2.72 -3.87
C LEU A 2 -1.46 -2.95 -3.55
N LYS A 3 -0.54 -2.18 -4.12
CA LYS A 3 0.89 -2.30 -3.82
C LYS A 3 1.44 -1.05 -3.19
N PHE A 4 2.49 -1.15 -2.40
CA PHE A 4 3.22 -0.01 -1.89
C PHE A 4 4.66 -0.40 -1.59
N ARG A 5 5.62 0.53 -1.64
CA ARG A 5 7.06 0.20 -1.58
C ARG A 5 7.69 0.69 -0.30
N VAL A 6 8.39 -0.16 0.42
CA VAL A 6 9.16 0.23 1.61
C VAL A 6 10.64 0.17 1.27
N GLY A 7 11.43 1.11 1.77
CA GLY A 7 12.88 1.14 1.62
C GLY A 7 13.56 1.59 2.90
N ASP A 8 14.76 1.08 3.15
CA ASP A 8 15.61 1.59 4.23
C ASP A 8 16.64 2.53 3.60
N MET A 9 16.67 3.78 4.04
CA MET A 9 17.69 4.76 3.65
C MET A 9 18.82 4.86 4.68
N ARG A 10 18.71 4.12 5.80
CA ARG A 10 19.72 4.13 6.85
C ARG A 10 20.94 3.32 6.43
N LYS A 11 22.06 3.64 7.06
CA LYS A 11 23.32 2.89 6.90
C LYS A 11 23.36 1.59 7.70
N THR A 12 22.40 1.37 8.60
CA THR A 12 22.35 0.25 9.55
C THR A 12 21.11 -0.58 9.28
N HIS A 13 21.19 -1.89 9.50
CA HIS A 13 20.07 -2.79 9.20
C HIS A 13 18.92 -2.66 10.21
N ILE A 14 17.70 -2.84 9.71
CA ILE A 14 16.51 -3.07 10.54
C ILE A 14 16.25 -4.58 10.62
N ILE A 15 16.32 -5.11 11.84
CA ILE A 15 16.09 -6.52 12.15
C ILE A 15 14.62 -6.71 12.51
N GLY A 16 14.04 -7.83 12.07
CA GLY A 16 12.66 -8.19 12.43
C GLY A 16 11.62 -7.23 11.87
N ALA A 17 11.90 -6.65 10.69
CA ALA A 17 11.02 -5.71 10.04
C ALA A 17 9.64 -6.33 9.76
N LYS A 18 8.57 -5.63 10.13
CA LYS A 18 7.17 -6.02 9.95
C LYS A 18 6.37 -4.86 9.38
N VAL A 19 5.47 -5.17 8.45
CA VAL A 19 4.57 -4.18 7.86
C VAL A 19 3.12 -4.45 8.22
N ARG A 20 2.38 -3.37 8.46
CA ARG A 20 0.93 -3.37 8.66
C ARG A 20 0.29 -2.28 7.79
N ALA A 21 -0.95 -2.50 7.40
CA ALA A 21 -1.77 -1.48 6.77
C ALA A 21 -3.17 -1.48 7.39
N VAL A 22 -3.74 -0.28 7.55
CA VAL A 22 -5.03 -0.04 8.19
C VAL A 22 -5.83 0.88 7.27
N PHE A 23 -7.02 0.42 6.89
CA PHE A 23 -8.01 1.21 6.17
C PHE A 23 -8.90 1.93 7.17
N ILE A 24 -9.04 3.25 7.03
CA ILE A 24 -9.85 4.10 7.90
C ILE A 24 -10.95 4.74 7.06
N SER A 25 -12.20 4.56 7.46
CA SER A 25 -13.36 5.17 6.79
C SER A 25 -14.53 5.34 7.76
N SER A 26 -15.52 6.13 7.37
CA SER A 26 -16.79 6.17 8.08
C SER A 26 -17.59 4.89 7.84
N LYS A 27 -18.20 4.33 8.89
CA LYS A 27 -19.05 3.14 8.80
C LYS A 27 -20.33 3.33 9.60
N VAL A 28 -21.47 2.95 9.04
CA VAL A 28 -22.74 2.88 9.78
C VAL A 28 -22.96 1.45 10.25
N THR A 29 -23.24 1.25 11.54
CA THR A 29 -23.52 -0.08 12.10
C THR A 29 -24.93 -0.55 11.76
N GLN A 30 -25.25 -1.81 12.05
CA GLN A 30 -26.61 -2.34 11.79
C GLN A 30 -27.67 -1.65 12.65
N GLU A 31 -27.26 -1.12 13.79
CA GLU A 31 -28.08 -0.37 14.75
C GLU A 31 -28.26 1.11 14.34
N GLY A 32 -27.63 1.55 13.26
CA GLY A 32 -27.70 2.92 12.75
C GLY A 32 -26.70 3.89 13.37
N GLU A 33 -25.72 3.42 14.13
CA GLU A 33 -24.66 4.28 14.70
C GLU A 33 -23.62 4.64 13.64
N LEU A 34 -23.26 5.92 13.53
CA LEU A 34 -22.18 6.38 12.66
C LEU A 34 -20.83 6.32 13.39
N LEU A 35 -19.90 5.53 12.85
CA LEU A 35 -18.52 5.41 13.31
C LEU A 35 -17.58 6.16 12.34
N PRO A 36 -17.17 7.40 12.62
CA PRO A 36 -16.45 8.27 11.67
C PRO A 36 -15.01 7.82 11.36
N HIS A 37 -14.38 7.03 12.23
CA HIS A 37 -12.98 6.59 12.08
C HIS A 37 -12.87 5.08 12.23
N TYR A 38 -13.74 4.32 11.58
CA TYR A 38 -13.73 2.86 11.66
C TYR A 38 -12.47 2.31 10.99
N ARG A 39 -11.70 1.54 11.76
CA ARG A 39 -10.39 1.00 11.35
C ARG A 39 -10.54 -0.47 10.98
N THR A 40 -10.12 -0.81 9.76
CA THR A 40 -10.10 -2.18 9.25
C THR A 40 -8.66 -2.57 8.92
N GLU A 41 -8.14 -3.61 9.55
CA GLU A 41 -6.80 -4.12 9.22
C GLU A 41 -6.79 -4.75 7.83
N MET A 42 -5.76 -4.44 7.05
CA MET A 42 -5.58 -4.95 5.70
C MET A 42 -4.51 -6.04 5.69
N LYS A 43 -4.82 -7.17 5.06
CA LYS A 43 -3.84 -8.26 4.85
C LYS A 43 -2.77 -7.83 3.87
N VAL A 44 -1.54 -7.68 4.33
CA VAL A 44 -0.38 -7.27 3.52
C VAL A 44 0.73 -8.31 3.60
N GLY A 45 1.49 -8.46 2.53
CA GLY A 45 2.68 -9.32 2.49
C GLY A 45 3.55 -9.07 1.26
N ILE A 46 4.74 -9.65 1.23
CA ILE A 46 5.61 -9.65 0.05
C ILE A 46 5.26 -10.89 -0.78
N ASP A 47 5.03 -10.73 -2.09
CA ASP A 47 4.79 -11.83 -3.04
C ASP A 47 3.69 -12.85 -2.60
N GLY A 48 2.67 -12.38 -1.88
CA GLY A 48 1.58 -13.23 -1.36
C GLY A 48 1.93 -13.99 -0.07
N GLY A 49 3.10 -13.72 0.52
CA GLY A 49 3.59 -14.28 1.78
C GLY A 49 3.10 -13.53 3.04
N ASN A 50 3.92 -13.55 4.09
CA ASN A 50 3.59 -12.97 5.40
C ASN A 50 4.02 -11.48 5.52
N GLN A 51 3.67 -10.86 6.65
CA GLN A 51 3.96 -9.45 6.97
C GLN A 51 5.43 -9.16 7.32
N ASN A 52 6.28 -10.19 7.42
CA ASN A 52 7.66 -10.05 7.83
C ASN A 52 8.52 -9.76 6.60
N LEU A 53 9.34 -8.73 6.67
CA LEU A 53 10.24 -8.35 5.61
C LEU A 53 11.65 -8.84 5.89
N PHE A 54 12.27 -9.45 4.89
CA PHE A 54 13.73 -9.50 4.84
C PHE A 54 14.24 -8.22 4.20
N PHE A 55 14.44 -7.19 5.03
CA PHE A 55 14.54 -5.81 4.58
C PHE A 55 15.97 -5.38 4.25
N ILE A 56 16.52 -5.93 3.17
CA ILE A 56 17.85 -5.57 2.64
C ILE A 56 17.77 -4.50 1.55
N TRP A 57 16.72 -4.54 0.72
CA TRP A 57 16.51 -3.64 -0.40
C TRP A 57 15.07 -3.12 -0.44
N PRO A 58 14.80 -2.05 -1.21
CA PRO A 58 13.45 -1.61 -1.51
C PRO A 58 12.54 -2.78 -1.89
N THR A 59 11.47 -2.97 -1.12
CA THR A 59 10.58 -4.11 -1.24
C THR A 59 9.17 -3.63 -1.51
N THR A 60 8.49 -4.27 -2.46
CA THR A 60 7.10 -3.98 -2.77
C THR A 60 6.19 -4.87 -1.94
N VAL A 61 5.42 -4.26 -1.04
CA VAL A 61 4.40 -4.90 -0.24
C VAL A 61 3.08 -4.89 -1.00
N VAL A 62 2.31 -5.97 -0.86
CA VAL A 62 1.10 -6.24 -1.62
C VAL A 62 -0.06 -6.55 -0.67
N HIS A 63 -1.18 -5.88 -0.89
CA HIS A 63 -2.49 -6.24 -0.36
C HIS A 63 -3.36 -6.82 -1.49
N HIS A 64 -3.75 -8.09 -1.39
CA HIS A 64 -4.66 -8.68 -2.38
C HIS A 64 -6.08 -8.12 -2.17
N ILE A 65 -6.69 -7.62 -3.25
CA ILE A 65 -8.07 -7.10 -3.23
C ILE A 65 -8.97 -8.31 -3.47
N THR A 66 -9.37 -8.95 -2.38
CA THR A 66 -10.27 -10.10 -2.31
C THR A 66 -11.65 -9.64 -1.83
N PRO A 67 -12.69 -10.51 -1.85
CA PRO A 67 -14.02 -10.13 -1.36
C PRO A 67 -14.09 -9.66 0.11
N ASP A 68 -13.11 -10.01 0.93
CA ASP A 68 -12.93 -9.54 2.31
C ASP A 68 -12.11 -8.24 2.42
N SER A 69 -11.59 -7.72 1.32
CA SER A 69 -10.86 -6.45 1.28
C SER A 69 -11.82 -5.28 1.41
N PRO A 70 -11.48 -4.23 2.20
CA PRO A 70 -12.26 -2.98 2.22
C PRO A 70 -12.22 -2.23 0.88
N LEU A 71 -11.33 -2.61 -0.04
CA LEU A 71 -11.21 -2.00 -1.38
C LEU A 71 -11.95 -2.78 -2.47
N PHE A 72 -12.67 -3.84 -2.13
CA PHE A 72 -13.27 -4.74 -3.13
C PHE A 72 -14.26 -4.03 -4.05
N ASP A 73 -14.97 -3.04 -3.53
CA ASP A 73 -16.03 -2.31 -4.21
C ASP A 73 -15.57 -0.97 -4.79
N ILE A 74 -14.29 -0.63 -4.63
CA ILE A 74 -13.72 0.63 -5.12
C ILE A 74 -13.23 0.45 -6.55
N SER A 75 -13.73 1.30 -7.44
CA SER A 75 -13.35 1.40 -8.86
C SER A 75 -12.31 2.51 -9.09
N ALA A 76 -11.80 2.59 -10.33
CA ALA A 76 -10.89 3.67 -10.73
C ALA A 76 -11.56 5.05 -10.64
N HIS A 77 -12.87 5.13 -10.88
CA HIS A 77 -13.63 6.38 -10.80
C HIS A 77 -13.75 6.86 -9.35
N ASP A 78 -13.99 5.93 -8.42
CA ASP A 78 -14.19 6.28 -7.01
C ASP A 78 -12.93 6.92 -6.40
N LEU A 79 -11.74 6.54 -6.85
CA LEU A 79 -10.48 7.14 -6.39
C LEU A 79 -10.29 8.61 -6.78
N VAL A 80 -10.92 9.04 -7.87
CA VAL A 80 -10.89 10.46 -8.31
C VAL A 80 -12.11 11.25 -7.85
N ASP A 81 -13.15 10.55 -7.39
CA ASP A 81 -14.33 11.19 -6.82
C ASP A 81 -13.99 11.80 -5.45
N ARG A 82 -14.35 13.06 -5.27
CA ARG A 82 -14.17 13.81 -4.02
C ARG A 82 -15.12 13.35 -2.92
N THR A 83 -16.17 12.59 -3.24
CA THR A 83 -17.10 12.03 -2.25
C THR A 83 -16.57 10.75 -1.60
N THR A 84 -15.56 10.12 -2.20
CA THR A 84 -14.92 8.94 -1.64
C THR A 84 -13.98 9.36 -0.51
N GLU A 85 -14.34 9.02 0.72
CA GLU A 85 -13.60 9.39 1.92
C GLU A 85 -13.06 8.14 2.63
N PHE A 86 -11.77 7.89 2.47
CA PHE A 86 -11.02 6.93 3.28
C PHE A 86 -9.54 7.33 3.38
N GLU A 87 -8.84 6.75 4.32
CA GLU A 87 -7.39 6.88 4.46
C GLU A 87 -6.76 5.50 4.66
N ILE A 88 -5.66 5.22 3.98
CA ILE A 88 -4.87 4.00 4.19
C ILE A 88 -3.61 4.37 4.96
N VAL A 89 -3.52 3.96 6.22
CA VAL A 89 -2.34 4.14 7.05
C VAL A 89 -1.44 2.90 6.94
N VAL A 90 -0.18 3.12 6.65
CA VAL A 90 0.84 2.08 6.52
C VAL A 90 1.89 2.24 7.61
N VAL A 91 2.33 1.13 8.18
CA VAL A 91 3.24 1.11 9.33
C VAL A 91 4.34 0.11 9.07
N LEU A 92 5.59 0.55 9.12
CA LEU A 92 6.77 -0.31 9.20
C LEU A 92 7.29 -0.26 10.64
N GLU A 93 7.54 -1.42 11.21
CA GLU A 93 8.09 -1.58 12.56
C GLU A 93 9.27 -2.54 12.51
N GLY A 94 10.30 -2.29 13.31
CA GLY A 94 11.45 -3.19 13.43
C GLY A 94 12.45 -2.70 14.45
N THR A 95 13.54 -3.43 14.63
CA THR A 95 14.59 -3.08 15.61
C THR A 95 15.84 -2.64 14.87
N ILE A 96 16.38 -1.48 15.23
CA ILE A 96 17.64 -0.98 14.67
C ILE A 96 18.79 -1.86 15.20
N GLU A 97 19.55 -2.48 14.30
CA GLU A 97 20.63 -3.41 14.66
C GLU A 97 21.68 -2.77 15.59
N SER A 98 22.08 -1.53 15.29
CA SER A 98 23.17 -0.86 16.00
C SER A 98 22.81 -0.41 17.42
N THR A 99 21.52 -0.15 17.70
CA THR A 99 21.08 0.39 18.99
C THR A 99 20.18 -0.57 19.78
N GLY A 100 19.64 -1.60 19.14
CA GLY A 100 18.63 -2.47 19.73
C GLY A 100 17.28 -1.79 20.00
N GLN A 101 17.08 -0.55 19.56
CA GLN A 101 15.84 0.20 19.78
C GLN A 101 14.80 -0.17 18.73
N ILE A 102 13.55 -0.30 19.18
CA ILE A 102 12.40 -0.47 18.29
C ILE A 102 12.13 0.86 17.61
N THR A 103 12.03 0.82 16.29
CA THR A 103 11.69 1.96 15.44
C THR A 103 10.39 1.68 14.71
N GLN A 104 9.61 2.73 14.49
CA GLN A 104 8.37 2.66 13.73
C GLN A 104 8.30 3.86 12.79
N ALA A 105 8.04 3.57 11.52
CA ALA A 105 7.76 4.57 10.52
C ALA A 105 6.31 4.41 10.05
N ARG A 106 5.65 5.55 9.79
CA ARG A 106 4.25 5.61 9.40
C ARG A 106 4.09 6.54 8.22
N SER A 107 3.20 6.19 7.32
CA SER A 107 2.73 7.06 6.24
C SER A 107 1.23 6.83 6.05
N SER A 108 0.56 7.71 5.32
CA SER A 108 -0.83 7.52 4.96
C SER A 108 -1.12 7.98 3.54
N TYR A 109 -2.18 7.41 2.95
CA TYR A 109 -2.64 7.71 1.59
C TYR A 109 -4.12 8.02 1.58
N LEU A 110 -4.44 9.15 0.96
CA LEU A 110 -5.78 9.51 0.55
C LEU A 110 -6.13 8.87 -0.80
N PRO A 111 -7.42 8.78 -1.19
CA PRO A 111 -7.84 8.09 -2.41
C PRO A 111 -7.21 8.68 -3.67
N ASN A 112 -7.06 10.00 -3.71
CA ASN A 112 -6.44 10.75 -4.81
C ASN A 112 -4.91 10.61 -4.92
N GLU A 113 -4.26 10.01 -3.93
CA GLU A 113 -2.82 9.70 -3.93
C GLU A 113 -2.54 8.28 -4.45
N ILE A 114 -3.61 7.51 -4.72
CA ILE A 114 -3.53 6.14 -5.25
C ILE A 114 -3.48 6.18 -6.77
N LEU A 115 -2.42 5.61 -7.36
CA LEU A 115 -2.24 5.55 -8.80
C LEU A 115 -2.86 4.27 -9.39
N TRP A 116 -4.09 4.36 -9.87
CA TRP A 116 -4.74 3.24 -10.55
C TRP A 116 -4.02 2.88 -11.85
N GLY A 117 -3.78 1.59 -12.07
CA GLY A 117 -3.13 1.11 -13.30
C GLY A 117 -1.66 1.50 -13.44
N HIS A 118 -0.95 1.73 -12.34
CA HIS A 118 0.49 1.94 -12.34
C HIS A 118 1.25 0.70 -11.86
N ARG A 119 2.55 0.62 -12.16
CA ARG A 119 3.50 -0.31 -11.54
C ARG A 119 4.79 0.42 -11.22
N PHE A 120 5.45 0.00 -10.15
CA PHE A 120 6.78 0.53 -9.86
C PHE A 120 7.81 0.08 -10.87
N GLU A 121 8.74 0.97 -11.22
CA GLU A 121 9.96 0.60 -11.93
C GLU A 121 10.86 -0.27 -11.04
N PRO A 122 11.55 -1.28 -11.61
CA PRO A 122 12.62 -1.98 -10.91
C PRO A 122 13.72 -0.99 -10.47
N VAL A 123 14.24 -1.19 -9.27
CA VAL A 123 15.31 -0.33 -8.70
C VAL A 123 16.53 -1.12 -8.25
N VAL A 124 16.49 -2.45 -8.40
CA VAL A 124 17.60 -3.34 -8.06
C VAL A 124 18.10 -3.95 -9.35
N GLU A 125 19.37 -3.72 -9.67
CA GLU A 125 20.01 -4.24 -10.86
C GLU A 125 21.30 -4.97 -10.48
N TYR A 126 21.68 -5.95 -11.29
CA TYR A 126 22.94 -6.66 -11.10
C TYR A 126 24.04 -5.99 -11.94
N ASP A 127 25.02 -5.39 -11.27
CA ASP A 127 26.21 -4.85 -11.88
C ASP A 127 27.21 -5.99 -12.15
N LYS A 128 27.41 -6.29 -13.43
CA LYS A 128 28.34 -7.33 -13.88
C LYS A 128 29.81 -6.95 -13.66
N GLU A 129 30.15 -5.67 -13.72
CA GLU A 129 31.52 -5.20 -13.55
C GLU A 129 31.94 -5.28 -12.08
N ARG A 130 31.03 -4.93 -11.17
CA ARG A 130 31.24 -5.02 -9.72
C ARG A 130 30.89 -6.38 -9.12
N SER A 131 30.30 -7.28 -9.92
CA SER A 131 29.82 -8.60 -9.49
C SER A 131 28.89 -8.53 -8.27
N GLY A 132 27.96 -7.57 -8.26
CA GLY A 132 27.07 -7.31 -7.11
C GLY A 132 25.73 -6.70 -7.51
N TYR A 133 24.79 -6.65 -6.56
CA TYR A 133 23.52 -5.94 -6.74
C TYR A 133 23.67 -4.48 -6.32
N GLU A 134 23.20 -3.57 -7.16
CA GLU A 134 23.12 -2.15 -6.90
C GLU A 134 21.66 -1.70 -6.85
N VAL A 135 21.39 -0.73 -5.97
CA VAL A 135 20.05 -0.17 -5.79
C VAL A 135 20.05 1.28 -6.24
N ASP A 136 19.32 1.60 -7.31
CA ASP A 136 19.08 2.98 -7.74
C ASP A 136 17.89 3.58 -6.98
N TYR A 137 18.17 4.24 -5.86
CA TYR A 137 17.14 4.94 -5.09
C TYR A 137 16.56 6.16 -5.83
N SER A 138 17.16 6.66 -6.91
CA SER A 138 16.54 7.73 -7.72
C SER A 138 15.26 7.24 -8.40
N GLY A 139 15.18 5.94 -8.69
CA GLY A 139 14.00 5.27 -9.24
C GLY A 139 12.97 4.86 -8.20
N PHE A 140 13.21 5.11 -6.91
CA PHE A 140 12.40 4.55 -5.83
C PHE A 140 10.89 4.85 -5.97
N HIS A 141 10.55 6.09 -6.32
CA HIS A 141 9.18 6.54 -6.54
C HIS A 141 8.69 6.38 -7.98
N ARG A 142 9.56 6.03 -8.93
CA ARG A 142 9.19 6.02 -10.36
C ARG A 142 8.20 4.89 -10.63
N THR A 143 7.18 5.21 -11.41
CA THR A 143 6.15 4.27 -11.83
C THR A 143 5.86 4.43 -13.32
N PHE A 144 5.35 3.37 -13.94
CA PHE A 144 4.89 3.37 -15.32
C PHE A 144 3.45 2.84 -15.40
N ILE A 145 2.71 3.31 -16.41
CA ILE A 145 1.32 2.95 -16.63
C ILE A 145 1.24 1.53 -17.22
N VAL A 146 0.23 0.78 -16.81
CA VAL A 146 -0.12 -0.53 -17.36
C VAL A 146 -1.62 -0.63 -17.64
N ASP A 147 -1.96 -1.32 -18.72
CA ASP A 147 -3.37 -1.57 -19.05
C ASP A 147 -4.05 -2.37 -17.93
N THR A 148 -5.10 -1.78 -17.36
CA THR A 148 -5.77 -2.27 -16.15
C THR A 148 -7.27 -1.97 -16.25
N PRO A 149 -8.15 -2.95 -15.93
CA PRO A 149 -9.58 -2.71 -15.87
C PRO A 149 -9.93 -1.52 -14.97
N LEU A 150 -10.91 -0.71 -15.38
CA LEU A 150 -11.33 0.48 -14.63
C LEU A 150 -12.43 0.18 -13.59
N CYS A 151 -13.01 -1.01 -13.62
CA CYS A 151 -14.08 -1.46 -12.74
C CYS A 151 -13.54 -1.92 -11.37
N SER A 152 -14.45 -2.08 -10.40
CA SER A 152 -14.10 -2.58 -9.07
C SER A 152 -13.67 -4.06 -9.10
N GLY A 153 -13.11 -4.54 -7.99
CA GLY A 153 -12.80 -5.96 -7.80
C GLY A 153 -14.06 -6.83 -7.84
N ARG A 154 -15.19 -6.32 -7.33
CA ARG A 154 -16.50 -6.98 -7.41
C ARG A 154 -16.96 -7.16 -8.85
N ASP A 155 -17.02 -6.06 -9.61
CA ASP A 155 -17.51 -6.09 -10.99
C ASP A 155 -16.66 -7.02 -11.84
N LEU A 156 -15.34 -6.95 -11.66
CA LEU A 156 -14.40 -7.80 -12.36
C LEU A 156 -14.65 -9.28 -12.05
N ALA A 157 -14.87 -9.63 -10.78
CA ALA A 157 -15.17 -11.00 -10.37
C ALA A 157 -16.51 -11.50 -10.95
N GLU A 158 -17.49 -10.63 -11.10
CA GLU A 158 -18.77 -10.96 -11.74
C GLU A 158 -18.62 -11.20 -13.25
N ILE A 159 -17.86 -10.35 -13.94
CA ILE A 159 -17.55 -10.50 -15.37
C ILE A 159 -16.87 -11.85 -15.61
N PHE A 160 -15.83 -12.20 -14.82
CA PHE A 160 -15.15 -13.49 -14.95
C PHE A 160 -16.11 -14.68 -14.71
N ARG A 161 -16.94 -14.64 -13.66
CA ARG A 161 -17.94 -15.69 -13.40
C ARG A 161 -18.94 -15.84 -14.55
N SER A 162 -19.32 -14.76 -15.21
CA SER A 162 -20.24 -14.79 -16.35
C SER A 162 -19.60 -15.42 -17.61
N HIS A 163 -18.30 -15.21 -17.81
CA HIS A 163 -17.52 -15.82 -18.89
C HIS A 163 -17.31 -17.33 -18.67
N ASP A 164 -16.93 -17.75 -17.46
CA ASP A 164 -16.77 -19.17 -17.11
C ASP A 164 -18.07 -19.97 -17.32
N ARG A 165 -19.23 -19.35 -17.04
CA ARG A 165 -20.56 -19.95 -17.30
C ARG A 165 -20.91 -20.08 -18.78
N ARG A 166 -20.28 -19.31 -19.67
CA ARG A 166 -20.50 -19.39 -21.12
C ARG A 166 -19.54 -20.39 -21.78
N GLU A 167 -18.36 -20.59 -21.22
CA GLU A 167 -17.38 -21.59 -21.71
C GLU A 167 -17.66 -23.02 -21.22
N SER A 168 -18.49 -23.19 -20.19
CA SER A 168 -18.92 -24.53 -19.74
C SER A 168 -19.84 -25.28 -20.74
N ASP A 169 -20.27 -24.62 -21.82
CA ASP A 169 -21.00 -25.23 -22.95
C ASP A 169 -20.11 -25.57 -24.17
N VAL A 170 -18.84 -25.15 -24.21
CA VAL A 170 -17.90 -25.51 -25.29
C VAL A 170 -16.48 -25.63 -24.71
N GLY A 171 -16.04 -26.87 -24.47
CA GLY A 171 -14.73 -27.13 -23.87
C GLY A 171 -13.56 -26.56 -24.69
N ASN A 172 -12.69 -25.78 -24.04
CA ASN A 172 -11.38 -25.42 -24.57
C ASN A 172 -10.36 -25.19 -23.41
N PRO A 173 -9.06 -25.53 -23.56
CA PRO A 173 -8.12 -25.67 -22.44
C PRO A 173 -7.15 -24.47 -22.27
N TYR A 174 -7.59 -23.22 -22.53
CA TYR A 174 -6.68 -22.08 -22.41
C TYR A 174 -6.61 -21.52 -20.98
N GLN A 175 -5.40 -21.60 -20.45
CA GLN A 175 -4.99 -21.25 -19.11
C GLN A 175 -5.17 -19.75 -18.82
N SER A 176 -5.81 -19.45 -17.68
CA SER A 176 -6.15 -18.10 -17.25
C SER A 176 -4.93 -17.21 -17.04
N SER A 177 -4.97 -16.00 -17.59
CA SER A 177 -3.98 -14.95 -17.33
C SER A 177 -4.25 -14.28 -15.97
N PRO A 178 -3.21 -13.93 -15.18
CA PRO A 178 -3.42 -13.36 -13.86
C PRO A 178 -3.95 -11.92 -13.93
N VAL A 179 -4.97 -11.65 -13.12
CA VAL A 179 -5.59 -10.33 -12.95
C VAL A 179 -4.59 -9.33 -12.32
N SER A 180 -4.35 -8.19 -13.00
CA SER A 180 -3.44 -7.13 -12.53
C SER A 180 -4.15 -5.95 -11.85
N THR A 181 -3.39 -5.06 -11.21
CA THR A 181 -3.64 -4.61 -9.83
C THR A 181 -3.30 -3.12 -9.59
N PRO A 182 -4.12 -2.30 -8.91
CA PRO A 182 -3.76 -0.91 -8.54
C PRO A 182 -2.48 -0.77 -7.67
N VAL A 183 -1.80 0.39 -7.74
CA VAL A 183 -0.51 0.61 -7.05
C VAL A 183 -0.48 1.97 -6.33
N ILE A 184 0.02 1.96 -5.10
CA ILE A 184 0.36 3.11 -4.24
C ILE A 184 1.89 3.18 -4.12
N THR A 185 2.42 4.37 -3.83
CA THR A 185 3.84 4.58 -3.46
C THR A 185 3.97 4.97 -1.99
N ILE A 186 4.64 4.15 -1.16
CA ILE A 186 5.29 4.67 0.07
C ILE A 186 6.71 4.99 -0.28
N THR A 187 7.23 6.02 0.37
CA THR A 187 8.66 6.24 0.57
C THR A 187 8.92 6.51 2.02
N LEU A 188 9.96 5.84 2.52
CA LEU A 188 10.52 6.08 3.83
C LEU A 188 11.80 6.90 3.63
N CYS A 189 11.84 8.10 4.19
CA CYS A 189 13.05 8.92 4.28
C CYS A 189 13.49 9.02 5.75
N ASP A 190 14.79 9.15 6.00
CA ASP A 190 15.28 9.52 7.34
C ASP A 190 14.84 10.95 7.68
N GLU A 191 14.02 11.11 8.71
CA GLU A 191 14.07 12.30 9.55
C GLU A 191 14.84 11.96 10.83
N VAL A 192 16.17 11.96 10.75
CA VAL A 192 16.95 12.44 11.90
C VAL A 192 17.39 13.86 11.57
N ASN A 193 16.42 14.77 11.63
CA ASN A 193 16.67 16.13 12.07
C ASN A 193 15.55 16.50 13.03
N ASN A 194 15.84 16.36 14.31
CA ASN A 194 15.13 17.06 15.37
C ASN A 194 15.20 18.56 15.07
N SER A 195 14.17 19.11 14.41
CA SER A 195 13.79 20.52 14.43
C SER A 195 12.47 20.71 13.67
N ARG A 196 11.36 20.75 14.41
CA ARG A 196 10.15 21.57 14.16
C ARG A 196 9.57 21.54 12.73
N ASN A 197 8.43 20.85 12.57
CA ASN A 197 7.13 21.49 12.25
C ASN A 197 6.10 20.41 11.91
N VAL A 198 5.40 19.94 12.95
CA VAL A 198 4.00 19.59 12.80
C VAL A 198 3.32 20.85 12.30
N LYS A 199 2.85 20.88 11.04
CA LYS A 199 1.88 21.90 10.65
C LYS A 199 0.56 21.49 11.28
N ASP A 200 0.37 21.98 12.49
CA ASP A 200 -0.93 22.20 13.10
C ASP A 200 -1.85 22.82 12.07
N HIS A 201 -2.97 22.16 11.81
CA HIS A 201 -4.12 22.83 11.22
C HIS A 201 -4.80 23.64 12.34
N ASN A 202 -4.47 24.93 12.37
CA ASN A 202 -5.18 26.06 12.99
C ASN A 202 -5.34 26.08 14.53
N ASP A 203 -4.31 26.67 15.15
CA ASP A 203 -4.31 27.71 16.20
C ASP A 203 -5.38 27.68 17.30
N LYS A 204 -4.97 27.31 18.53
CA LYS A 204 -5.66 27.66 19.78
C LYS A 204 -4.66 27.94 20.90
N THR A 205 -4.40 29.22 21.14
CA THR A 205 -3.85 29.78 22.38
C THR A 205 -4.73 29.40 23.57
N ILE A 206 -4.14 28.89 24.66
CA ILE A 206 -4.72 28.97 26.00
C ILE A 206 -3.60 29.41 26.95
N GLU A 207 -3.61 30.70 27.30
CA GLU A 207 -3.00 31.17 28.54
C GLU A 207 -3.88 30.73 29.72
N SER A 208 -3.26 30.29 30.81
CA SER A 208 -3.92 30.32 32.12
C SER A 208 -2.91 30.77 33.17
N TYR A 209 -3.19 31.96 33.69
CA TYR A 209 -2.69 32.54 34.93
C TYR A 209 -2.81 31.57 36.12
N GLY A 210 -1.86 31.66 37.05
CA GLY A 210 -1.90 31.02 38.36
C GLY A 210 -0.52 30.83 38.95
#